data_AF-A0A351UX72-F1
#
_entry.id   AF-A0A351UX72-F1
#
_cell.length_a   1.000
_cell.length_b   1.000
_cell.length_c   1.000
_cell.angle_alpha   90.00
_cell.angle_beta   90.00
_cell.angle_gamma   90.00
#
_symmetry.space_group_name_H-M   'P 1'
#
loop_
_entity.id
_entity.type
_entity.pdbx_description
1 polymer ?
#
loop_
_entity_poly.entity_id
_entity_poly.type
_entity_poly.pdbx_seq_one_letter_code
_entity_poly.pdbx_strand_id
1 'polypeptide(L)'
;MNREKMRKQRHKKVNTGKGKKVGFFESIGLKIKGFCDGRKGFPRQTDEKDWYSPFMNQEVNSFEEFCSHTWSSLQIENEEEYARLEELMDGIRQKRGFLEAARANLSSADKWESDSESIRKKGEDKLTDAQIRARRKAEKEKKLAPLKNKAAGLEQELKEAEEAFADIQSKLVEDDNTTRLICHRVRDHILMRLDVYWNSALRHHPDGASMPVVPMLELKDEAEEAYLRLHKELMKRAAAIHDAIQGEAAEKEVA
;
A
#
# COMPACT_ATOMS: atom_id res chain seq x y z
N MET A 1 -16.14 -15.32 -5.31
CA MET A 1 -16.36 -13.92 -5.74
C MET A 1 -15.27 -13.56 -6.75
N ASN A 2 -15.56 -12.92 -7.89
CA ASN A 2 -14.54 -12.66 -8.91
C ASN A 2 -13.76 -11.36 -8.56
N ARG A 3 -12.48 -11.50 -8.18
CA ARG A 3 -11.61 -10.38 -7.74
C ARG A 3 -11.36 -9.34 -8.84
N GLU A 4 -11.16 -9.77 -10.09
CA GLU A 4 -10.98 -8.86 -11.22
C GLU A 4 -12.21 -7.99 -11.45
N LYS A 5 -13.41 -8.56 -11.26
CA LYS A 5 -14.67 -7.82 -11.33
C LYS A 5 -14.76 -6.75 -10.24
N MET A 6 -14.34 -7.05 -9.01
CA MET A 6 -14.35 -6.09 -7.90
C MET A 6 -13.37 -4.95 -8.14
N ARG A 7 -12.14 -5.27 -8.57
CA ARG A 7 -11.14 -4.27 -8.95
C ARG A 7 -11.64 -3.34 -10.06
N LYS A 8 -12.25 -3.91 -11.11
CA LYS A 8 -12.89 -3.12 -12.19
C LYS A 8 -14.02 -2.23 -11.66
N GLN A 9 -14.82 -2.72 -10.71
CA GLN A 9 -15.86 -1.89 -10.07
C GLN A 9 -15.26 -0.75 -9.24
N ARG A 10 -14.20 -1.00 -8.48
CA ARG A 10 -13.49 0.03 -7.70
C ARG A 10 -12.91 1.11 -8.61
N HIS A 11 -12.17 0.75 -9.67
CA HIS A 11 -11.70 1.73 -10.66
C HIS A 11 -12.84 2.46 -11.37
N LYS A 12 -13.96 1.78 -11.64
CA LYS A 12 -15.15 2.45 -12.17
C LYS A 12 -15.68 3.49 -11.19
N LYS A 13 -15.69 3.24 -9.87
CA LYS A 13 -16.09 4.22 -8.85
C LYS A 13 -15.18 5.47 -8.84
N VAL A 14 -13.89 5.33 -9.16
CA VAL A 14 -12.97 6.47 -9.34
C VAL A 14 -13.39 7.35 -10.53
N ASN A 15 -13.80 6.72 -11.62
CA ASN A 15 -14.14 7.39 -12.89
C ASN A 15 -15.59 7.88 -12.93
N THR A 16 -16.51 7.20 -12.25
CA THR A 16 -17.91 7.62 -12.14
C THR A 16 -18.02 8.67 -11.07
N GLY A 17 -18.27 9.92 -11.47
CA GLY A 17 -18.38 11.09 -10.60
C GLY A 17 -19.57 11.10 -9.65
N LYS A 18 -19.78 10.06 -8.84
CA LYS A 18 -20.67 10.10 -7.67
C LYS A 18 -20.17 11.01 -6.54
N GLY A 19 -19.04 11.69 -6.75
CA GLY A 19 -18.59 12.88 -6.00
C GLY A 19 -18.82 14.20 -6.74
N LYS A 20 -19.75 14.26 -7.72
CA LYS A 20 -20.16 15.52 -8.33
C LYS A 20 -21.01 16.32 -7.34
N LYS A 21 -21.02 17.64 -7.53
CA LYS A 21 -21.92 18.57 -6.84
C LYS A 21 -23.35 18.01 -6.82
N VAL A 22 -24.09 18.29 -5.75
CA VAL A 22 -25.51 17.98 -5.65
C VAL A 22 -26.23 18.44 -6.92
N GLY A 23 -26.90 17.50 -7.58
CA GLY A 23 -27.56 17.76 -8.86
C GLY A 23 -28.73 18.73 -8.69
N PHE A 24 -29.18 19.35 -9.79
CA PHE A 24 -30.29 20.31 -9.73
C PHE A 24 -31.58 19.69 -9.17
N PHE A 25 -32.00 18.54 -9.72
CA PHE A 25 -33.20 17.84 -9.26
C PHE A 25 -33.06 17.28 -7.84
N GLU A 26 -31.87 16.79 -7.51
CA GLU A 26 -31.53 16.33 -6.16
C GLU A 26 -31.64 17.46 -5.14
N SER A 27 -31.10 18.64 -5.47
CA SER A 27 -31.18 19.84 -4.63
C SER A 27 -32.63 20.26 -4.39
N ILE A 28 -33.50 20.20 -5.41
CA ILE A 28 -34.93 20.50 -5.25
C ILE A 28 -35.59 19.50 -4.28
N GLY A 29 -35.34 18.20 -4.46
CA GLY A 29 -35.87 17.17 -3.58
C GLY A 29 -35.43 17.35 -2.12
N LEU A 30 -34.15 17.64 -1.89
CA LEU A 30 -33.59 17.89 -0.57
C LEU A 30 -34.19 19.14 0.08
N LYS A 31 -34.41 20.22 -0.69
CA LYS A 31 -35.08 21.43 -0.19
C LYS A 31 -36.52 21.13 0.22
N ILE A 32 -37.29 20.40 -0.59
CA ILE A 32 -38.66 20.01 -0.25
C ILE A 32 -38.66 19.14 1.01
N LYS A 33 -37.75 18.19 1.11
CA LYS A 33 -37.63 17.32 2.29
C LYS A 33 -37.30 18.13 3.55
N GLY A 34 -36.30 19.01 3.48
CA GLY A 34 -35.93 19.88 4.59
C GLY A 34 -37.07 20.82 4.99
N PHE A 35 -37.82 21.36 4.02
CA PHE A 35 -39.02 22.17 4.29
C PHE A 35 -40.08 21.39 5.07
N CYS A 36 -40.42 20.19 4.62
CA CYS A 36 -41.40 19.33 5.25
C CYS A 36 -40.98 18.89 6.66
N ASP A 37 -39.72 18.52 6.82
CA ASP A 37 -39.16 18.11 8.11
C ASP A 37 -39.06 19.30 9.07
N GLY A 38 -38.59 20.45 8.61
CA GLY A 38 -38.53 21.71 9.35
C GLY A 38 -39.89 22.08 9.96
N ARG A 39 -40.95 22.08 9.14
CA ARG A 39 -42.32 22.36 9.61
C ARG A 39 -42.84 21.36 10.66
N LYS A 40 -42.30 20.14 10.70
CA LYS A 40 -42.65 19.10 11.67
C LYS A 40 -41.79 19.16 12.94
N GLY A 41 -40.90 20.14 13.07
CA GLY A 41 -39.97 20.23 14.19
C GLY A 41 -38.83 19.21 14.09
N PHE A 42 -38.32 18.94 12.89
CA PHE A 42 -37.07 18.23 12.66
C PHE A 42 -36.07 19.12 11.91
N PRO A 43 -34.75 18.99 12.17
CA PRO A 43 -34.07 18.17 13.18
C PRO A 43 -34.46 18.50 14.62
N ARG A 44 -34.30 17.55 15.55
CA ARG A 44 -34.55 17.74 16.99
C ARG A 44 -33.26 17.74 17.78
N GLN A 45 -33.21 18.56 18.82
CA GLN A 45 -32.11 18.54 19.76
C GLN A 45 -32.11 17.23 20.57
N THR A 46 -30.96 16.58 20.67
CA THR A 46 -30.69 15.45 21.56
C THR A 46 -30.09 15.94 22.89
N ASP A 47 -29.92 15.02 23.84
CA ASP A 47 -29.41 15.33 25.18
C ASP A 47 -28.00 15.98 25.17
N GLU A 48 -27.25 15.83 24.08
CA GLU A 48 -25.86 16.31 23.91
C GLU A 48 -25.75 17.66 23.17
N LYS A 49 -26.85 18.42 23.00
CA LYS A 49 -26.95 19.65 22.17
C LYS A 49 -26.78 19.42 20.66
N ASP A 50 -26.66 18.17 20.23
CA ASP A 50 -26.66 17.83 18.81
C ASP A 50 -28.08 17.85 18.25
N TRP A 51 -28.18 18.09 16.95
CA TRP A 51 -29.45 18.20 16.25
C TRP A 51 -29.54 17.12 15.18
N TYR A 52 -30.52 16.24 15.32
CA TYR A 52 -30.67 15.07 14.45
C TYR A 52 -32.04 14.97 13.82
N SER A 53 -32.07 14.47 12.59
CA SER A 53 -33.30 14.04 11.93
C SER A 53 -33.16 12.61 11.40
N PRO A 54 -34.29 11.91 11.17
CA PRO A 54 -34.25 10.59 10.53
C PRO A 54 -33.55 10.61 9.17
N PHE A 55 -33.62 11.73 8.43
CA PHE A 55 -32.89 11.88 7.18
C PHE A 55 -31.37 11.94 7.39
N MET A 56 -30.90 12.75 8.34
CA MET A 56 -29.47 12.84 8.65
C MET A 56 -28.93 11.47 9.06
N ASN A 57 -29.64 10.75 9.92
CA ASN A 57 -29.26 9.40 10.33
C ASN A 57 -29.21 8.42 9.16
N GLN A 58 -30.17 8.50 8.22
CA GLN A 58 -30.15 7.68 7.01
C GLN A 58 -28.91 7.96 6.15
N GLU A 59 -28.52 9.22 6.00
CA GLU A 59 -27.31 9.59 5.25
C GLU A 59 -26.03 9.07 5.92
N VAL A 60 -25.91 9.20 7.25
CA VAL A 60 -24.80 8.65 8.04
C VAL A 60 -24.70 7.13 7.85
N ASN A 61 -25.80 6.40 8.06
CA ASN A 61 -25.80 4.95 7.89
C ASN A 61 -25.44 4.54 6.45
N SER A 62 -25.93 5.28 5.45
CA SER A 62 -25.59 5.00 4.05
C SER A 62 -24.11 5.20 3.73
N PHE A 63 -23.47 6.17 4.40
CA PHE A 63 -22.03 6.39 4.30
C PHE A 63 -21.25 5.24 4.90
N GLU A 64 -21.60 4.84 6.12
CA GLU A 64 -20.96 3.74 6.85
C GLU A 64 -21.09 2.41 6.09
N GLU A 65 -22.29 2.08 5.61
CA GLU A 65 -22.53 0.90 4.78
C GLU A 65 -21.68 0.92 3.50
N PHE A 66 -21.58 2.08 2.84
CA PHE A 66 -20.77 2.23 1.64
C PHE A 66 -19.28 2.01 1.92
N CYS A 67 -18.76 2.61 2.99
CA CYS A 67 -17.35 2.48 3.36
C CYS A 67 -17.04 1.05 3.78
N SER A 68 -17.86 0.45 4.64
CA SER A 68 -17.76 -0.94 5.07
C SER A 68 -17.73 -1.90 3.88
N HIS A 69 -18.66 -1.77 2.93
CA HIS A 69 -18.65 -2.59 1.73
C HIS A 69 -17.39 -2.37 0.89
N THR A 70 -16.94 -1.13 0.74
CA THR A 70 -15.80 -0.80 -0.14
C THR A 70 -14.49 -1.33 0.43
N TRP A 71 -14.23 -1.12 1.73
CA TRP A 71 -13.06 -1.68 2.41
C TRP A 71 -13.12 -3.20 2.53
N SER A 72 -14.28 -3.79 2.79
CA SER A 72 -14.43 -5.26 2.81
C SER A 72 -14.19 -5.89 1.44
N SER A 73 -14.59 -5.22 0.35
CA SER A 73 -14.27 -5.68 -1.00
C SER A 73 -12.77 -5.63 -1.26
N LEU A 74 -12.11 -4.55 -0.82
CA LEU A 74 -10.66 -4.40 -0.93
C LEU A 74 -9.90 -5.50 -0.16
N GLN A 75 -10.38 -5.87 1.03
CA GLN A 75 -9.82 -6.98 1.82
C GLN A 75 -9.77 -8.28 1.02
N ILE A 76 -10.85 -8.59 0.29
CA ILE A 76 -10.93 -9.81 -0.51
C ILE A 76 -10.10 -9.69 -1.79
N GLU A 77 -10.01 -8.48 -2.38
CA GLU A 77 -9.16 -8.21 -3.55
C GLU A 77 -7.67 -8.42 -3.23
N ASN A 78 -7.20 -7.93 -2.07
CA ASN A 78 -5.79 -7.86 -1.72
C ASN A 78 -5.28 -9.05 -0.88
N GLU A 79 -6.15 -9.98 -0.50
CA GLU A 79 -5.80 -11.15 0.33
C GLU A 79 -4.57 -11.93 -0.21
N GLU A 80 -4.57 -12.25 -1.50
CA GLU A 80 -3.45 -12.95 -2.15
C GLU A 80 -2.19 -12.09 -2.24
N GLU A 81 -2.35 -10.79 -2.43
CA GLU A 81 -1.23 -9.86 -2.51
C GLU A 81 -0.53 -9.71 -1.16
N TYR A 82 -1.29 -9.65 -0.06
CA TYR A 82 -0.73 -9.65 1.29
C TYR A 82 0.01 -10.96 1.61
N ALA A 83 -0.56 -12.11 1.24
CA ALA A 83 0.11 -13.40 1.41
C ALA A 83 1.42 -13.48 0.61
N ARG A 84 1.38 -13.03 -0.65
CA ARG A 84 2.55 -13.00 -1.53
C ARG A 84 3.60 -12.00 -1.06
N LEU A 85 3.20 -10.87 -0.49
CA LEU A 85 4.10 -9.89 0.11
C LEU A 85 4.87 -10.54 1.27
N GLU A 86 4.20 -11.29 2.15
CA GLU A 86 4.84 -11.98 3.27
C GLU A 86 5.86 -13.03 2.79
N GLU A 87 5.49 -13.85 1.81
CA GLU A 87 6.39 -14.84 1.20
C GLU A 87 7.63 -14.18 0.58
N LEU A 88 7.47 -13.06 -0.12
CA LEU A 88 8.60 -12.32 -0.69
C LEU A 88 9.50 -11.73 0.38
N MET A 89 8.95 -11.20 1.47
CA MET A 89 9.76 -10.68 2.58
C MET A 89 10.64 -11.76 3.21
N ASP A 90 10.08 -12.94 3.48
CA ASP A 90 10.84 -14.07 4.00
C ASP A 90 11.88 -14.57 2.97
N GLY A 91 11.48 -14.62 1.70
CA GLY A 91 12.33 -15.01 0.58
C GLY A 91 13.51 -14.07 0.37
N ILE A 92 13.31 -12.75 0.47
CA ILE A 92 14.38 -11.74 0.39
C ILE A 92 15.38 -11.96 1.53
N ARG A 93 14.90 -12.11 2.76
CA ARG A 93 15.76 -12.37 3.92
C ARG A 93 16.61 -13.62 3.73
N GLN A 94 16.01 -14.70 3.23
CA GLN A 94 16.73 -15.96 2.98
C GLN A 94 17.78 -15.80 1.86
N LYS A 95 17.40 -15.18 0.74
CA LYS A 95 18.31 -14.95 -0.40
C LYS A 95 19.50 -14.07 -0.01
N ARG A 96 19.29 -13.03 0.79
CA ARG A 96 20.37 -12.21 1.36
C ARG A 96 21.37 -13.06 2.15
N GLY A 97 20.88 -13.94 3.04
CA GLY A 97 21.73 -14.85 3.80
C GLY A 97 22.52 -15.83 2.91
N PHE A 98 21.90 -16.38 1.85
CA PHE A 98 22.60 -17.23 0.90
C PHE A 98 23.66 -16.48 0.08
N LEU A 99 23.36 -15.23 -0.30
CA LEU A 99 24.28 -14.38 -1.03
C LEU A 99 25.50 -14.02 -0.17
N GLU A 100 25.30 -13.63 1.09
CA GLU A 100 26.38 -13.37 2.05
C GLU A 100 27.29 -14.60 2.21
N ALA A 101 26.70 -15.78 2.40
CA ALA A 101 27.47 -17.02 2.51
C ALA A 101 28.22 -17.35 1.20
N ALA A 102 27.61 -17.13 0.04
CA ALA A 102 28.27 -17.33 -1.26
C ALA A 102 29.44 -16.37 -1.47
N ARG A 103 29.28 -15.10 -1.11
CA ARG A 103 30.35 -14.08 -1.17
C ARG A 103 31.49 -14.40 -0.20
N ALA A 104 31.18 -14.84 1.02
CA ALA A 104 32.20 -15.26 1.99
C ALA A 104 33.01 -16.48 1.51
N ASN A 105 32.33 -17.46 0.92
CA ASN A 105 32.96 -18.64 0.31
C ASN A 105 33.84 -18.26 -0.88
N LEU A 106 33.35 -17.39 -1.77
CA LEU A 106 34.13 -16.87 -2.90
C LEU A 106 35.38 -16.12 -2.43
N SER A 107 35.25 -15.25 -1.42
CA SER A 107 36.38 -14.50 -0.85
C SER A 107 37.42 -15.43 -0.22
N SER A 108 36.97 -16.46 0.51
CA SER A 108 37.86 -17.44 1.13
C SER A 108 38.61 -18.26 0.08
N ALA A 109 37.91 -18.71 -0.97
CA ALA A 109 38.52 -19.44 -2.08
C ALA A 109 39.51 -18.57 -2.88
N ASP A 110 39.19 -17.29 -3.10
CA ASP A 110 40.08 -16.36 -3.80
C ASP A 110 41.37 -16.11 -3.02
N LYS A 111 41.29 -15.99 -1.68
CA LYS A 111 42.46 -15.91 -0.80
C LYS A 111 43.31 -17.17 -0.87
N TRP A 112 42.71 -18.35 -0.69
CA TRP A 112 43.40 -19.63 -0.75
C TRP A 112 44.14 -19.86 -2.08
N GLU A 113 43.49 -19.56 -3.20
CA GLU A 113 44.12 -19.70 -4.52
C GLU A 113 45.27 -18.69 -4.68
N SER A 114 45.13 -17.46 -4.18
CA SER A 114 46.20 -16.44 -4.22
C SER A 114 47.41 -16.83 -3.37
N ASP A 115 47.19 -17.42 -2.19
CA ASP A 115 48.28 -17.92 -1.35
C ASP A 115 49.00 -19.09 -2.02
N SER A 116 48.26 -19.96 -2.72
CA SER A 116 48.83 -21.09 -3.47
C SER A 116 49.64 -20.68 -4.72
N GLU A 117 49.43 -19.46 -5.23
CA GLU A 117 50.18 -18.90 -6.37
C GLU A 117 51.64 -18.55 -6.03
N SER A 118 52.01 -18.50 -4.75
CA SER A 118 53.37 -18.14 -4.31
C SER A 118 54.39 -19.30 -4.35
N ILE A 119 53.93 -20.56 -4.50
CA ILE A 119 54.78 -21.75 -4.35
C ILE A 119 55.06 -22.37 -5.72
N ARG A 120 56.33 -22.57 -6.10
CA ARG A 120 56.69 -23.29 -7.35
C ARG A 120 56.34 -24.78 -7.23
N LYS A 121 55.69 -25.33 -8.26
CA LYS A 121 55.30 -26.75 -8.30
C LYS A 121 56.36 -27.56 -9.03
N LYS A 122 56.44 -28.85 -8.70
CA LYS A 122 57.38 -29.80 -9.32
C LYS A 122 57.15 -29.85 -10.84
N GLY A 123 58.22 -29.67 -11.61
CA GLY A 123 58.18 -29.67 -13.08
C GLY A 123 58.04 -28.30 -13.74
N GLU A 124 58.03 -27.21 -12.96
CA GLU A 124 58.02 -25.83 -13.47
C GLU A 124 59.43 -25.25 -13.71
N ASP A 125 60.49 -26.05 -13.54
CA ASP A 125 61.89 -25.59 -13.52
C ASP A 125 62.39 -24.96 -14.83
N LYS A 126 61.72 -25.28 -15.95
CA LYS A 126 62.06 -24.79 -17.31
C LYS A 126 61.11 -23.70 -17.82
N LEU A 127 60.09 -23.33 -17.05
CA LEU A 127 59.09 -22.34 -17.46
C LEU A 127 59.50 -20.94 -17.00
N THR A 128 59.21 -19.93 -17.83
CA THR A 128 59.37 -18.54 -17.42
C THR A 128 58.27 -18.14 -16.43
N ASP A 129 58.58 -17.21 -15.53
CA ASP A 129 57.61 -16.74 -14.53
C ASP A 129 56.36 -16.08 -15.16
N ALA A 130 56.47 -15.57 -16.39
CA ALA A 130 55.33 -15.08 -17.15
C ALA A 130 54.39 -16.21 -17.58
N GLN A 131 54.92 -17.32 -18.09
CA GLN A 131 54.14 -18.50 -18.48
C GLN A 131 53.47 -19.15 -17.26
N ILE A 132 54.20 -19.26 -16.14
CA ILE A 132 53.67 -19.80 -14.88
C ILE A 132 52.52 -18.92 -14.37
N ARG A 133 52.69 -17.59 -14.34
CA ARG A 133 51.64 -16.65 -13.92
C ARG A 133 50.39 -16.73 -14.80
N ALA A 134 50.55 -16.74 -16.12
CA ALA A 134 49.42 -16.85 -17.05
C ALA A 134 48.64 -18.15 -16.85
N ARG A 135 49.34 -19.28 -16.69
CA ARG A 135 48.70 -20.59 -16.44
C ARG A 135 47.96 -20.62 -15.09
N ARG A 136 48.59 -20.10 -14.03
CA ARG A 136 47.98 -20.05 -12.68
C ARG A 136 46.75 -19.18 -12.65
N LYS A 137 46.80 -18.00 -13.29
CA LYS A 137 45.64 -17.12 -13.43
C LYS A 137 44.47 -17.84 -14.12
N ALA A 138 44.72 -18.56 -15.22
CA ALA A 138 43.69 -19.32 -15.91
C ALA A 138 43.13 -20.49 -15.07
N GLU A 139 43.98 -21.20 -14.33
CA GLU A 139 43.54 -22.27 -13.40
C GLU A 139 42.70 -21.69 -12.24
N LYS A 140 43.14 -20.57 -11.65
CA LYS A 140 42.42 -19.83 -10.61
C LYS A 140 41.05 -19.36 -11.12
N GLU A 141 41.00 -18.70 -12.27
CA GLU A 141 39.74 -18.27 -12.89
C GLU A 141 38.81 -19.44 -13.15
N LYS A 142 39.32 -20.57 -13.66
CA LYS A 142 38.53 -21.79 -13.89
C LYS A 142 37.94 -22.36 -12.60
N LYS A 143 38.69 -22.36 -11.50
CA LYS A 143 38.23 -22.85 -10.18
C LYS A 143 37.24 -21.89 -9.51
N LEU A 144 37.44 -20.59 -9.67
CA LEU A 144 36.56 -19.56 -9.08
C LEU A 144 35.29 -19.33 -9.90
N ALA A 145 35.28 -19.67 -11.20
CA ALA A 145 34.15 -19.45 -12.08
C ALA A 145 32.81 -20.01 -11.54
N PRO A 146 32.72 -21.26 -11.03
CA PRO A 146 31.48 -21.77 -10.43
C PRO A 146 30.99 -20.96 -9.23
N LEU A 147 31.91 -20.47 -8.38
CA LEU A 147 31.56 -19.67 -7.21
C LEU A 147 31.09 -18.26 -7.61
N LYS A 148 31.76 -17.65 -8.59
CA LYS A 148 31.33 -16.36 -9.18
C LYS A 148 29.96 -16.48 -9.80
N ASN A 149 29.73 -17.52 -10.60
CA ASN A 149 28.43 -17.77 -11.24
C ASN A 149 27.33 -18.01 -10.21
N LYS A 150 27.62 -18.73 -9.12
CA LYS A 150 26.67 -18.93 -8.02
C LYS A 150 26.31 -17.62 -7.32
N ALA A 151 27.31 -16.79 -7.00
CA ALA A 151 27.07 -15.50 -6.37
C ALA A 151 26.25 -14.57 -7.29
N ALA A 152 26.62 -14.48 -8.57
CA ALA A 152 25.90 -13.69 -9.56
C ALA A 152 24.45 -14.17 -9.77
N GLY A 153 24.21 -15.50 -9.77
CA GLY A 153 22.86 -16.06 -9.85
C GLY A 153 22.01 -15.67 -8.64
N LEU A 154 22.56 -15.78 -7.42
CA LEU A 154 21.87 -15.37 -6.19
C LEU A 154 21.61 -13.85 -6.14
N GLU A 155 22.52 -13.03 -6.66
CA GLU A 155 22.32 -11.58 -6.79
C GLU A 155 21.14 -11.27 -7.72
N GLN A 156 21.06 -11.96 -8.85
CA GLN A 156 19.96 -11.78 -9.80
C GLN A 156 18.62 -12.24 -9.19
N GLU A 157 18.58 -13.41 -8.55
CA GLU A 157 17.37 -13.90 -7.86
C GLU A 157 16.92 -12.99 -6.72
N LEU A 158 17.86 -12.39 -5.99
CA LEU A 158 17.55 -11.41 -4.95
C LEU A 158 16.94 -10.15 -5.56
N LYS A 159 17.55 -9.62 -6.62
CA LYS A 159 17.05 -8.44 -7.32
C LYS A 159 15.63 -8.65 -7.85
N GLU A 160 15.36 -9.79 -8.50
CA GLU A 160 14.02 -10.12 -8.99
C GLU A 160 12.99 -10.21 -7.85
N ALA A 161 13.38 -10.75 -6.70
CA ALA A 161 12.51 -10.79 -5.52
C ALA A 161 12.25 -9.40 -4.93
N GLU A 162 13.26 -8.53 -4.88
CA GLU A 162 13.15 -7.15 -4.41
C GLU A 162 12.27 -6.30 -5.34
N GLU A 163 12.40 -6.46 -6.67
CA GLU A 163 11.54 -5.80 -7.65
C GLU A 163 10.07 -6.25 -7.51
N ALA A 164 9.83 -7.57 -7.45
CA ALA A 164 8.49 -8.11 -7.25
C ALA A 164 7.86 -7.66 -5.91
N PHE A 165 8.68 -7.53 -4.86
CA PHE A 165 8.25 -6.99 -3.57
C PHE A 165 7.83 -5.52 -3.69
N ALA A 166 8.63 -4.69 -4.35
CA ALA A 166 8.35 -3.28 -4.53
C ALA A 166 7.06 -3.04 -5.34
N ASP A 167 6.83 -3.86 -6.38
CA ASP A 167 5.61 -3.81 -7.19
C ASP A 167 4.35 -4.10 -6.35
N ILE A 168 4.37 -5.15 -5.53
CA ILE A 168 3.23 -5.52 -4.68
C ILE A 168 3.01 -4.47 -3.60
N GLN A 169 4.07 -4.02 -2.93
CA GLN A 169 3.97 -3.00 -1.89
C GLN A 169 3.37 -1.71 -2.45
N SER A 170 3.85 -1.25 -3.60
CA SER A 170 3.34 -0.04 -4.28
C SER A 170 1.88 -0.21 -4.66
N LYS A 171 1.51 -1.36 -5.24
CA LYS A 171 0.12 -1.69 -5.59
C LYS A 171 -0.80 -1.64 -4.38
N LEU A 172 -0.42 -2.24 -3.25
CA LEU A 172 -1.24 -2.24 -2.02
C LEU A 172 -1.46 -0.81 -1.50
N VAL A 173 -0.41 0.01 -1.47
CA VAL A 173 -0.50 1.42 -1.05
C VAL A 173 -1.39 2.23 -2.00
N GLU A 174 -1.25 2.04 -3.32
CA GLU A 174 -2.11 2.68 -4.32
C GLU A 174 -3.58 2.27 -4.14
N ASP A 175 -3.81 1.00 -3.83
CA ASP A 175 -5.13 0.42 -3.66
C ASP A 175 -5.85 0.98 -2.42
N ASP A 176 -5.12 1.15 -1.31
CA ASP A 176 -5.60 1.82 -0.10
C ASP A 176 -5.92 3.30 -0.37
N ASN A 177 -4.99 4.01 -1.01
CA ASN A 177 -5.15 5.43 -1.34
C ASN A 177 -6.35 5.66 -2.26
N THR A 178 -6.53 4.80 -3.25
CA THR A 178 -7.67 4.85 -4.17
C THR A 178 -8.99 4.65 -3.42
N THR A 179 -9.02 3.70 -2.50
CA THR A 179 -10.21 3.38 -1.70
C THR A 179 -10.57 4.54 -0.78
N ARG A 180 -9.60 5.10 -0.06
CA ARG A 180 -9.76 6.31 0.74
C ARG A 180 -10.31 7.48 -0.09
N LEU A 181 -9.79 7.69 -1.29
CA LEU A 181 -10.29 8.73 -2.21
C LEU A 181 -11.75 8.53 -2.58
N ILE A 182 -12.18 7.28 -2.81
CA ILE A 182 -13.58 6.96 -3.11
C ILE A 182 -14.47 7.26 -1.90
N CYS A 183 -14.09 6.82 -0.70
CA CYS A 183 -14.85 7.07 0.52
C CYS A 183 -14.94 8.58 0.82
N HIS A 184 -13.82 9.31 0.72
CA HIS A 184 -13.80 10.77 0.89
C HIS A 184 -14.74 11.49 -0.07
N ARG A 185 -14.78 11.11 -1.35
CA ARG A 185 -15.69 11.72 -2.33
C ARG A 185 -17.16 11.49 -1.99
N VAL A 186 -17.50 10.32 -1.45
CA VAL A 186 -18.87 10.02 -1.00
C VAL A 186 -19.20 10.82 0.27
N ARG A 187 -18.25 10.92 1.21
CA ARG A 187 -18.38 11.77 2.40
C ARG A 187 -18.70 13.21 2.01
N ASP A 188 -17.89 13.79 1.11
CA ASP A 188 -18.06 15.17 0.67
C ASP A 188 -19.43 15.37 0.00
N HIS A 189 -19.86 14.43 -0.84
CA HIS A 189 -21.18 14.48 -1.48
C HIS A 189 -22.32 14.42 -0.46
N ILE A 190 -22.22 13.56 0.57
CA ILE A 190 -23.22 13.46 1.64
C ILE A 190 -23.26 14.74 2.46
N LEU A 191 -22.11 15.32 2.83
CA LEU A 191 -22.06 16.62 3.52
C LEU A 191 -22.76 17.72 2.71
N MET A 192 -22.53 17.78 1.39
CA MET A 192 -23.24 18.73 0.54
C MET A 192 -24.76 18.50 0.50
N ARG A 193 -25.22 17.24 0.50
CA ARG A 193 -26.65 16.90 0.55
C ARG A 193 -27.27 17.37 1.87
N LEU A 194 -26.57 17.11 2.97
CA LEU A 194 -26.95 17.52 4.30
C LEU A 194 -27.02 19.04 4.43
N ASP A 195 -26.09 19.79 3.85
CA ASP A 195 -26.13 21.25 3.83
C ASP A 195 -27.39 21.78 3.14
N VAL A 196 -27.74 21.23 1.97
CA VAL A 196 -28.95 21.66 1.24
C VAL A 196 -30.22 21.36 2.05
N TYR A 197 -30.28 20.18 2.66
CA TYR A 197 -31.37 19.78 3.53
C TYR A 197 -31.47 20.67 4.78
N TRP A 198 -30.37 20.83 5.50
CA TRP A 198 -30.27 21.58 6.75
C TRP A 198 -30.69 23.03 6.57
N ASN A 199 -30.16 23.69 5.53
CA ASN A 199 -30.52 25.07 5.21
C ASN A 199 -32.02 25.25 4.94
N SER A 200 -32.68 24.24 4.36
CA SER A 200 -34.13 24.28 4.13
C SER A 200 -34.91 24.02 5.42
N ALA A 201 -34.47 23.06 6.24
CA ALA A 201 -35.08 22.74 7.53
C ALA A 201 -35.00 23.93 8.50
N LEU A 202 -33.80 24.51 8.68
CA LEU A 202 -33.54 25.65 9.56
C LEU A 202 -34.51 26.82 9.31
N ARG A 203 -34.79 27.15 8.03
CA ARG A 203 -35.68 28.26 7.64
C ARG A 203 -37.14 28.04 8.03
N HIS A 204 -37.57 26.80 8.20
CA HIS A 204 -38.97 26.44 8.42
C HIS A 204 -39.20 25.77 9.77
N HIS A 205 -38.14 25.66 10.59
CA HIS A 205 -38.18 25.03 11.89
C HIS A 205 -38.81 25.96 12.93
N PRO A 206 -39.74 25.49 13.78
CA PRO A 206 -40.32 26.30 14.85
C PRO A 206 -39.27 26.84 15.83
N ASP A 207 -38.26 26.01 16.14
CA ASP A 207 -37.13 26.37 17.01
C ASP A 207 -35.88 26.81 16.21
N GLY A 208 -36.04 27.32 14.99
CA GLY A 208 -34.91 27.64 14.11
C GLY A 208 -33.90 28.64 14.70
N ALA A 209 -34.30 29.47 15.66
CA ALA A 209 -33.42 30.41 16.35
C ALA A 209 -32.43 29.75 17.32
N SER A 210 -32.73 28.54 17.84
CA SER A 210 -31.85 27.78 18.72
C SER A 210 -31.01 26.72 17.99
N MET A 211 -31.29 26.50 16.70
CA MET A 211 -30.52 25.60 15.85
C MET A 211 -29.18 26.23 15.43
N PRO A 212 -28.11 25.43 15.29
CA PRO A 212 -26.85 25.92 14.74
C PRO A 212 -26.97 26.24 13.25
N VAL A 213 -26.16 27.19 12.78
CA VAL A 213 -26.14 27.58 11.35
C VAL A 213 -25.63 26.42 10.47
N VAL A 214 -24.72 25.61 10.99
CA VAL A 214 -24.13 24.44 10.33
C VAL A 214 -24.43 23.21 11.19
N PRO A 215 -24.85 22.08 10.60
CA PRO A 215 -25.04 20.84 11.36
C PRO A 215 -23.70 20.39 11.96
N MET A 216 -23.67 20.15 13.26
CA MET A 216 -22.53 19.50 13.93
C MET A 216 -22.65 18.00 13.71
N LEU A 217 -22.24 17.52 12.54
CA LEU A 217 -22.23 16.10 12.19
C LEU A 217 -20.85 15.68 11.71
N GLU A 218 -20.26 14.69 12.37
CA GLU A 218 -19.00 14.08 11.96
C GLU A 218 -19.28 12.75 11.26
N LEU A 219 -18.82 12.61 10.01
CA LEU A 219 -18.86 11.34 9.27
C LEU A 219 -17.51 10.63 9.40
N LYS A 220 -17.48 9.54 10.16
CA LYS A 220 -16.27 8.74 10.41
C LYS A 220 -16.24 7.52 9.51
N ASP A 221 -15.07 7.21 8.94
CA ASP A 221 -14.82 5.97 8.20
C ASP A 221 -14.18 4.94 9.15
N GLU A 222 -14.99 4.34 10.02
CA GLU A 222 -14.52 3.30 10.95
C GLU A 222 -14.04 2.03 10.23
N ALA A 223 -14.55 1.79 9.01
CA ALA A 223 -14.16 0.65 8.20
C ALA A 223 -12.71 0.77 7.69
N GLU A 224 -12.25 1.98 7.37
CA GLU A 224 -10.84 2.24 7.07
C GLU A 224 -9.95 1.86 8.25
N GLU A 225 -10.27 2.34 9.46
CA GLU A 225 -9.48 2.06 10.65
C GLU A 225 -9.40 0.56 10.93
N ALA A 226 -10.54 -0.13 10.84
CA ALA A 226 -10.60 -1.58 11.01
C ALA A 226 -9.74 -2.32 9.98
N TYR A 227 -9.78 -1.90 8.71
CA TYR A 227 -8.97 -2.46 7.63
C TYR A 227 -7.47 -2.25 7.86
N LEU A 228 -7.04 -1.01 8.09
CA LEU A 228 -5.63 -0.67 8.24
C LEU A 228 -5.02 -1.31 9.48
N ARG A 229 -5.78 -1.42 10.57
CA ARG A 229 -5.33 -2.08 11.80
C ARG A 229 -4.95 -3.55 11.57
N LEU A 230 -5.67 -4.24 10.70
CA LEU A 230 -5.39 -5.65 10.38
C LEU A 230 -4.02 -5.83 9.70
N HIS A 231 -3.63 -4.89 8.84
CA HIS A 231 -2.42 -4.99 8.01
C HIS A 231 -1.22 -4.23 8.58
N LYS A 232 -1.41 -3.49 9.67
CA LYS A 232 -0.43 -2.55 10.23
C LYS A 232 0.96 -3.15 10.44
N GLU A 233 1.04 -4.29 11.12
CA GLU A 233 2.34 -4.91 11.44
C GLU A 233 3.03 -5.47 10.19
N LEU A 234 2.27 -6.04 9.25
CA LEU A 234 2.81 -6.51 7.98
C LEU A 234 3.38 -5.34 7.17
N MET A 235 2.61 -4.27 7.02
CA MET A 235 3.02 -3.08 6.26
C MET A 235 4.19 -2.34 6.92
N LYS A 236 4.29 -2.35 8.24
CA LYS A 236 5.45 -1.82 8.97
C LYS A 236 6.73 -2.62 8.67
N ARG A 237 6.64 -3.95 8.64
CA ARG A 237 7.77 -4.81 8.24
C ARG A 237 8.17 -4.57 6.79
N ALA A 238 7.19 -4.46 5.89
CA ALA A 238 7.43 -4.16 4.48
C ALA A 238 8.12 -2.80 4.32
N ALA A 239 7.69 -1.75 5.02
CA ALA A 239 8.35 -0.45 4.99
C ALA A 239 9.82 -0.52 5.40
N ALA A 240 10.14 -1.27 6.47
CA ALA A 240 11.53 -1.43 6.92
C ALA A 240 12.41 -2.16 5.87
N ILE A 241 11.86 -3.17 5.18
CA ILE A 241 12.58 -3.86 4.10
C ILE A 241 12.79 -2.92 2.91
N HIS A 242 11.77 -2.15 2.54
CA HIS A 242 11.87 -1.15 1.48
C HIS A 242 12.97 -0.13 1.75
N ASP A 243 12.99 0.44 2.97
CA ASP A 243 14.00 1.42 3.38
C ASP A 243 15.41 0.82 3.35
N ALA A 244 15.58 -0.44 3.77
CA ALA A 244 16.85 -1.14 3.69
C ALA A 244 17.33 -1.34 2.25
N ILE A 245 16.43 -1.73 1.33
CA ILE A 245 16.73 -1.88 -0.10
C ILE A 245 17.17 -0.53 -0.70
N GLN A 246 16.44 0.55 -0.41
CA GLN A 246 16.76 1.90 -0.90
C GLN A 246 18.10 2.41 -0.35
N GLY A 247 18.39 2.16 0.93
CA GLY A 247 19.68 2.50 1.54
C GLY A 247 20.86 1.80 0.86
N GLU A 248 20.73 0.50 0.59
CA GLU A 248 21.76 -0.28 -0.11
C GLU A 248 21.97 0.18 -1.57
N ALA A 249 20.93 0.63 -2.25
CA ALA A 249 21.04 1.20 -3.59
C ALA A 249 21.82 2.52 -3.59
N ALA A 250 21.53 3.40 -2.63
CA ALA A 250 22.21 4.69 -2.50
C ALA A 250 23.71 4.53 -2.17
N GLU A 251 24.09 3.57 -1.33
CA GLU A 251 25.49 3.28 -1.03
C GLU A 251 26.27 2.79 -2.25
N LYS A 252 25.63 2.03 -3.15
CA LYS A 252 26.25 1.53 -4.38
C LYS A 252 26.43 2.60 -5.47
N GLU A 253 25.64 3.67 -5.46
CA GLU A 253 25.79 4.79 -6.42
C GLU A 253 26.90 5.77 -6.01
N VAL A 254 27.27 5.80 -4.72
CA VAL A 254 28.29 6.70 -4.18
C VAL A 254 29.70 6.08 -4.15
N ALA A 255 29.80 4.75 -4.24
CA ALA A 255 31.05 3.98 -4.22
C ALA A 255 31.61 3.70 -5.62
#